data_AF-A0ABD3Y248-F1
#
_entry.id   AF-A0ABD3Y248-F1
#
_cell.length_a   1.000
_cell.length_b   1.000
_cell.length_c   1.000
_cell.angle_alpha   90.00
_cell.angle_beta   90.00
_cell.angle_gamma   90.00
#
_symmetry.space_group_name_H-M   'P 1'
#
loop_
_entity.id
_entity.type
_entity.pdbx_description
1 polymer ?
#
loop_
_entity_poly.entity_id
_entity_poly.type
_entity_poly.pdbx_seq_one_letter_code
_entity_poly.pdbx_strand_id
1 'polypeptide(L)'
;MNLSDLCSITSMNMSNLCSIASINLSDLCSITPMNLSHLCSITSMNLSDLCSITPMNVSDLCSITSMNLSDLSSITSMNLSDLCSITSMNLTVLCLIKSMNLSDLCSITYMNLSDLCSITSMNLSDLCSIVSMSLSDLFSITSMNLSDLCSIASMNLSDLCSITPMNLSDLYSITPMNLTDLSLLD
;
A
#
# COMPACT_ATOMS: atom_id res chain seq x y z
N MET A 1 -8.77 15.12 11.63
CA MET A 1 -7.53 15.88 11.46
C MET A 1 -7.31 16.08 9.97
N ASN A 2 -7.08 17.31 9.53
CA ASN A 2 -6.86 17.62 8.11
C ASN A 2 -5.61 18.50 8.02
N LEU A 3 -4.68 18.13 7.15
CA LEU A 3 -3.48 18.89 6.81
C LEU A 3 -3.36 18.93 5.29
N SER A 4 -3.24 20.13 4.74
CA SER A 4 -3.22 20.38 3.29
C SER A 4 -2.28 21.51 2.92
N ASP A 5 -1.89 21.55 1.65
CA ASP A 5 -1.18 22.67 1.01
C ASP A 5 0.17 23.00 1.66
N LEU A 6 0.95 21.99 2.01
CA LEU A 6 2.27 22.18 2.62
C LEU A 6 3.40 21.75 1.70
N CYS A 7 4.45 22.57 1.64
CA CYS A 7 5.67 22.22 0.94
C CYS A 7 6.91 22.43 1.79
N SER A 8 7.95 21.66 1.49
CA SER A 8 9.28 21.76 2.12
C SER A 8 9.23 21.51 3.63
N ILE A 9 8.61 20.41 4.03
CA ILE A 9 8.50 20.01 5.43
C ILE A 9 9.74 19.20 5.81
N THR A 10 10.49 19.65 6.81
CA THR A 10 11.66 18.89 7.29
C THR A 10 11.26 17.49 7.70
N SER A 11 10.20 17.32 8.48
CA SER A 11 9.67 16.00 8.83
C SER A 11 8.21 16.08 9.26
N MET A 12 7.50 14.98 9.09
CA MET A 12 6.14 14.78 9.58
C MET A 12 6.09 13.50 10.40
N ASN A 13 5.64 13.60 11.65
CA ASN A 13 5.43 12.44 12.51
C ASN A 13 4.05 12.55 13.16
N MET A 14 3.21 11.54 12.92
CA MET A 14 1.92 11.40 13.55
C MET A 14 1.89 10.07 14.28
N SER A 15 1.80 10.10 15.61
CA SER A 15 1.80 8.88 16.39
C SER A 15 0.90 8.91 17.61
N ASN A 16 0.53 7.71 18.07
CA ASN A 16 -0.24 7.48 19.29
C ASN A 16 -1.62 8.15 19.27
N LEU A 17 -2.33 8.06 18.14
CA LEU A 17 -3.70 8.57 18.03
C LEU A 17 -4.69 7.42 18.13
N CYS A 18 -5.79 7.64 18.85
CA CYS A 18 -6.88 6.67 18.92
C CYS A 18 -8.24 7.35 18.84
N SER A 19 -9.24 6.60 18.35
CA SER A 19 -10.64 7.06 18.29
C SER A 19 -10.80 8.33 17.45
N ILE A 20 -10.18 8.36 16.27
CA ILE A 20 -10.20 9.50 15.35
C ILE A 20 -11.21 9.23 14.25
N ALA A 21 -12.16 10.16 14.03
CA ALA A 21 -13.10 10.03 12.93
C ALA A 21 -12.39 10.04 11.56
N SER A 22 -11.49 11.00 11.35
CA SER A 22 -10.74 11.10 10.09
C SER A 22 -9.33 11.65 10.25
N ILE A 23 -8.42 11.15 9.42
CA ILE A 23 -7.11 11.75 9.12
C ILE A 23 -7.09 12.00 7.61
N ASN A 24 -6.85 13.24 7.20
CA ASN A 24 -6.70 13.62 5.80
C ASN A 24 -5.39 14.41 5.64
N LEU A 25 -4.48 13.90 4.83
CA LEU A 25 -3.24 14.55 4.45
C LEU A 25 -3.25 14.72 2.93
N SER A 26 -3.37 15.95 2.43
CA SER A 26 -3.42 16.21 0.99
C SER A 26 -2.43 17.27 0.55
N ASP A 27 -2.07 17.28 -0.74
CA ASP A 27 -1.30 18.36 -1.37
C ASP A 27 0.04 18.65 -0.66
N LEU A 28 0.79 17.58 -0.40
CA LEU A 28 2.02 17.63 0.39
C LEU A 28 3.25 17.38 -0.47
N CYS A 29 4.24 18.29 -0.43
CA CYS A 29 5.49 18.14 -1.17
C CYS A 29 6.76 18.23 -0.32
N SER A 30 7.78 17.46 -0.74
CA SER A 30 9.16 17.52 -0.20
C SER A 30 9.22 17.29 1.32
N ILE A 31 8.95 16.05 1.75
CA ILE A 31 8.92 15.65 3.17
C ILE A 31 10.01 14.62 3.45
N THR A 32 10.83 14.84 4.49
CA THR A 32 12.03 14.00 4.75
C THR A 32 12.31 13.75 6.24
N PRO A 33 11.62 12.84 6.97
CA PRO A 33 10.66 11.80 6.52
C PRO A 33 9.18 12.09 6.86
N MET A 34 8.28 11.25 6.33
CA MET A 34 6.90 11.13 6.81
C MET A 34 6.71 9.80 7.55
N ASN A 35 6.25 9.84 8.81
CA ASN A 35 5.95 8.67 9.62
C ASN A 35 4.55 8.76 10.24
N LEU A 36 3.73 7.73 10.06
CA LEU A 36 2.46 7.54 10.75
C LEU A 36 2.54 6.24 11.54
N SER A 37 2.42 6.27 12.86
CA SER A 37 2.51 5.04 13.66
C SER A 37 1.62 4.98 14.88
N HIS A 38 1.31 3.78 15.36
CA HIS A 38 0.48 3.55 16.55
C HIS A 38 -0.88 4.27 16.46
N LEU A 39 -1.64 3.95 15.43
CA LEU A 39 -2.92 4.56 15.11
C LEU A 39 -4.05 3.53 15.28
N CYS A 40 -5.02 3.82 16.15
CA CYS A 40 -6.12 2.90 16.43
C CYS A 40 -7.52 3.48 16.28
N SER A 41 -8.48 2.64 15.89
CA SER A 41 -9.91 3.01 15.84
C SER A 41 -10.16 4.26 15.00
N ILE A 42 -9.78 4.19 13.72
CA ILE A 42 -9.93 5.31 12.78
C ILE A 42 -10.99 4.97 11.74
N THR A 43 -11.98 5.83 11.56
CA THR A 43 -13.00 5.58 10.53
C THR A 43 -12.44 5.82 9.13
N SER A 44 -11.71 6.90 8.91
CA SER A 44 -11.12 7.18 7.60
C SER A 44 -9.71 7.75 7.70
N MET A 45 -8.78 7.18 6.93
CA MET A 45 -7.45 7.70 6.71
C MET A 45 -7.26 7.91 5.21
N ASN A 46 -7.00 9.15 4.79
CA ASN A 46 -6.76 9.52 3.40
C ASN A 46 -5.44 10.27 3.28
N LEU A 47 -4.56 9.78 2.41
CA LEU A 47 -3.31 10.42 2.04
C LEU A 47 -3.33 10.59 0.52
N SER A 48 -3.54 11.82 0.04
CA SER A 48 -3.67 12.10 -1.39
C SER A 48 -2.71 13.18 -1.90
N ASP A 49 -2.30 13.11 -3.15
CA ASP A 49 -1.51 14.19 -3.78
C ASP A 49 -0.17 14.45 -3.06
N LEU A 50 0.55 13.37 -2.73
CA LEU A 50 1.82 13.40 -2.03
C LEU A 50 2.98 13.26 -3.02
N CYS A 51 3.96 14.16 -2.96
CA CYS A 51 5.11 14.14 -3.87
C CYS A 51 6.45 14.33 -3.16
N SER A 52 7.49 13.64 -3.65
CA SER A 52 8.88 13.81 -3.19
C SER A 52 9.06 13.51 -1.70
N ILE A 53 8.63 12.31 -1.27
CA ILE A 53 8.72 11.85 0.12
C ILE A 53 9.90 10.90 0.30
N THR A 54 10.74 11.14 1.31
CA THR A 54 11.95 10.34 1.55
C THR A 54 12.24 10.15 3.04
N PRO A 55 11.99 8.96 3.63
CA PRO A 55 10.99 7.94 3.30
C PRO A 55 9.57 8.26 3.80
N MET A 56 8.61 7.40 3.42
CA MET A 56 7.26 7.31 3.97
C MET A 56 7.07 5.97 4.69
N ASN A 57 6.74 6.01 5.99
CA ASN A 57 6.44 4.80 6.77
C ASN A 57 5.06 4.93 7.45
N VAL A 58 4.25 3.88 7.33
CA VAL A 58 2.95 3.75 8.00
C VAL A 58 2.96 2.41 8.74
N SER A 59 2.99 2.43 10.07
CA SER A 59 3.12 1.20 10.86
C SER A 59 2.21 1.13 12.08
N ASP A 60 1.96 -0.07 12.59
CA ASP A 60 1.21 -0.28 13.84
C ASP A 60 -0.21 0.32 13.80
N LEU A 61 -0.98 -0.06 12.78
CA LEU A 61 -2.34 0.40 12.57
C LEU A 61 -3.35 -0.69 12.93
N CYS A 62 -4.38 -0.33 13.69
CA CYS A 62 -5.40 -1.28 14.12
C CYS A 62 -6.82 -0.69 14.03
N SER A 63 -7.76 -1.50 13.55
CA SER A 63 -9.20 -1.14 13.49
C SER A 63 -9.45 0.12 12.66
N ILE A 64 -9.09 0.07 11.38
CA ILE A 64 -9.27 1.16 10.43
C ILE A 64 -10.42 0.79 9.48
N THR A 65 -11.48 1.59 9.39
CA THR A 65 -12.57 1.27 8.46
C THR A 65 -12.14 1.49 7.01
N SER A 66 -11.56 2.65 6.69
CA SER A 66 -11.07 2.95 5.34
C SER A 66 -9.70 3.59 5.38
N MET A 67 -8.77 3.02 4.62
CA MET A 67 -7.45 3.58 4.32
C MET A 67 -7.34 3.79 2.82
N ASN A 68 -7.04 5.01 2.40
CA ASN A 68 -6.79 5.36 1.00
C ASN A 68 -5.46 6.11 0.88
N LEU A 69 -4.57 5.61 0.02
CA LEU A 69 -3.35 6.28 -0.42
C LEU A 69 -3.50 6.48 -1.93
N SER A 70 -3.68 7.72 -2.39
CA SER A 70 -3.92 8.02 -3.80
C SER A 70 -3.04 9.13 -4.35
N ASP A 71 -2.65 9.05 -5.63
CA ASP A 71 -1.91 10.13 -6.30
C ASP A 71 -0.54 10.40 -5.63
N LEU A 72 0.21 9.32 -5.37
CA LEU A 72 1.51 9.37 -4.69
C LEU A 72 2.64 9.25 -5.72
N SER A 73 3.59 10.18 -5.68
CA SER A 73 4.69 10.22 -6.66
C SER A 73 6.07 10.53 -6.08
N SER A 74 7.11 10.02 -6.75
CA SER A 74 8.52 10.29 -6.42
C SER A 74 8.88 9.93 -4.97
N ILE A 75 8.52 8.73 -4.54
CA ILE A 75 8.77 8.25 -3.16
C ILE A 75 10.00 7.34 -3.15
N THR A 76 10.99 7.66 -2.31
CA THR A 76 12.21 6.85 -2.21
C THR A 76 11.94 5.49 -1.57
N SER A 77 11.13 5.44 -0.52
CA SER A 77 10.71 4.19 0.12
C SER A 77 9.35 4.40 0.74
N MET A 78 8.42 3.50 0.43
CA MET A 78 7.10 3.39 1.03
C MET A 78 7.03 2.07 1.78
N ASN A 79 6.81 2.13 3.09
CA ASN A 79 6.62 0.94 3.92
C ASN A 79 5.29 1.02 4.67
N LEU A 80 4.43 0.02 4.47
CA LEU A 80 3.20 -0.21 5.22
C LEU A 80 3.37 -1.53 5.98
N SER A 81 3.54 -1.48 7.30
CA SER A 81 3.78 -2.69 8.11
C SER A 81 2.92 -2.78 9.36
N ASP A 82 2.63 -3.99 9.83
CA ASP A 82 1.89 -4.20 11.09
C ASP A 82 0.47 -3.61 11.06
N LEU A 83 -0.28 -3.95 10.01
CA LEU A 83 -1.63 -3.44 9.75
C LEU A 83 -2.67 -4.54 10.04
N CYS A 84 -3.57 -4.28 10.99
CA CYS A 84 -4.56 -5.26 11.43
C CYS A 84 -5.99 -4.72 11.45
N SER A 85 -6.96 -5.56 11.07
CA SER A 85 -8.40 -5.27 11.14
C SER A 85 -8.78 -4.03 10.33
N ILE A 86 -8.50 -4.08 9.02
CA ILE A 86 -8.82 -3.00 8.09
C ILE A 86 -9.97 -3.43 7.19
N THR A 87 -11.05 -2.64 7.13
CA THR A 87 -12.17 -3.02 6.25
C THR A 87 -11.81 -2.78 4.78
N SER A 88 -11.31 -1.60 4.43
CA SER A 88 -10.88 -1.29 3.07
C SER A 88 -9.50 -0.62 3.07
N MET A 89 -8.59 -1.15 2.26
CA MET A 89 -7.28 -0.58 1.98
C MET A 89 -7.14 -0.40 0.46
N ASN A 90 -6.99 0.84 0.02
CA ASN A 90 -6.81 1.18 -1.39
C ASN A 90 -5.50 1.96 -1.56
N LEU A 91 -4.64 1.46 -2.45
CA LEU A 91 -3.44 2.13 -2.91
C LEU A 91 -3.60 2.33 -4.42
N THR A 92 -3.88 3.55 -4.86
CA THR A 92 -4.26 3.82 -6.26
C THR A 92 -3.50 4.98 -6.86
N VAL A 93 -3.08 4.89 -8.12
CA VAL A 93 -2.35 5.98 -8.81
C VAL A 93 -1.02 6.29 -8.10
N LEU A 94 -0.12 5.30 -8.08
CA LEU A 94 1.18 5.38 -7.42
C LEU A 94 2.28 5.30 -8.48
N CYS A 95 3.17 6.30 -8.54
CA CYS A 95 4.21 6.34 -9.57
C CYS A 95 5.60 6.75 -9.07
N LEU A 96 6.64 6.28 -9.76
CA LEU A 96 8.04 6.64 -9.48
C LEU A 96 8.45 6.31 -8.05
N ILE A 97 8.16 5.08 -7.61
CA ILE A 97 8.49 4.59 -6.27
C ILE A 97 9.70 3.66 -6.37
N LYS A 98 10.79 3.94 -5.65
CA LYS A 98 11.95 3.02 -5.72
C LYS A 98 11.68 1.73 -4.97
N SER A 99 11.13 1.80 -3.76
CA SER A 99 10.79 0.60 -2.97
C SER A 99 9.41 0.76 -2.36
N MET A 100 8.55 -0.23 -2.59
CA MET A 100 7.25 -0.39 -1.95
C MET A 100 7.24 -1.72 -1.21
N ASN A 101 6.98 -1.67 0.09
CA ASN A 101 6.84 -2.85 0.93
C ASN A 101 5.52 -2.79 1.70
N LEU A 102 4.70 -3.83 1.55
CA LEU A 102 3.54 -4.11 2.37
C LEU A 102 3.81 -5.42 3.12
N SER A 103 4.04 -5.37 4.42
CA SER A 103 4.33 -6.56 5.23
C SER A 103 3.51 -6.66 6.51
N ASP A 104 3.28 -7.87 6.99
CA ASP A 104 2.60 -8.10 8.28
C ASP A 104 1.16 -7.55 8.31
N LEU A 105 0.39 -7.89 7.26
CA LEU A 105 -1.00 -7.43 7.06
C LEU A 105 -1.98 -8.54 7.43
N CYS A 106 -2.90 -8.26 8.34
CA CYS A 106 -3.84 -9.25 8.88
C CYS A 106 -5.29 -8.75 8.93
N SER A 107 -6.24 -9.64 8.63
CA SER A 107 -7.68 -9.39 8.80
C SER A 107 -8.16 -8.17 7.99
N ILE A 108 -7.89 -8.21 6.69
CA ILE A 108 -8.29 -7.15 5.75
C ILE A 108 -9.49 -7.63 4.95
N THR A 109 -10.58 -6.85 4.89
CA THR A 109 -11.73 -7.28 4.07
C THR A 109 -11.44 -7.05 2.60
N TYR A 110 -11.04 -5.83 2.22
CA TYR A 110 -10.72 -5.49 0.84
C TYR A 110 -9.36 -4.81 0.75
N MET A 111 -8.48 -5.35 -0.09
CA MET A 111 -7.21 -4.77 -0.46
C MET A 111 -7.17 -4.57 -1.96
N ASN A 112 -6.97 -3.33 -2.41
CA ASN A 112 -6.81 -3.00 -3.81
C ASN A 112 -5.52 -2.21 -4.04
N LEU A 113 -4.67 -2.71 -4.93
CA LEU A 113 -3.52 -2.00 -5.48
C LEU A 113 -3.78 -1.83 -6.98
N SER A 114 -4.05 -0.60 -7.42
CA SER A 114 -4.33 -0.34 -8.84
C SER A 114 -3.64 0.90 -9.40
N ASP A 115 -3.37 0.91 -10.70
CA ASP A 115 -2.73 2.03 -11.39
C ASP A 115 -1.33 2.35 -10.84
N LEU A 116 -0.47 1.32 -10.76
CA LEU A 116 0.89 1.41 -10.23
C LEU A 116 1.90 1.46 -11.37
N CYS A 117 2.72 2.53 -11.42
CA CYS A 117 3.69 2.72 -12.50
C CYS A 117 5.14 2.97 -12.04
N SER A 118 6.11 2.44 -12.78
CA SER A 118 7.53 2.75 -12.60
C SER A 118 8.02 2.50 -11.17
N ILE A 119 7.80 1.27 -10.68
CA ILE A 119 8.22 0.85 -9.34
C ILE A 119 9.46 -0.03 -9.46
N THR A 120 10.56 0.32 -8.78
CA THR A 120 11.77 -0.51 -8.90
C THR A 120 11.62 -1.83 -8.14
N SER A 121 11.14 -1.81 -6.90
CA SER A 121 10.87 -3.03 -6.13
C SER A 121 9.53 -2.95 -5.43
N MET A 122 8.71 -3.98 -5.61
CA MET A 122 7.46 -4.18 -4.88
C MET A 122 7.51 -5.51 -4.15
N ASN A 123 7.28 -5.48 -2.84
CA ASN A 123 7.18 -6.67 -2.01
C ASN A 123 5.85 -6.64 -1.23
N LEU A 124 5.09 -7.72 -1.34
CA LEU A 124 3.95 -8.03 -0.50
C LEU A 124 4.27 -9.33 0.25
N SER A 125 4.54 -9.25 1.55
CA SER A 125 4.89 -10.43 2.35
C SER A 125 4.10 -10.54 3.64
N ASP A 126 3.88 -11.76 4.14
CA ASP A 126 3.24 -11.98 5.45
C ASP A 126 1.79 -11.45 5.50
N LEU A 127 1.02 -11.75 4.45
CA LEU A 127 -0.37 -11.33 4.30
C LEU A 127 -1.31 -12.46 4.70
N CYS A 128 -2.18 -12.22 5.68
CA CYS A 128 -3.08 -13.24 6.20
C CYS A 128 -4.53 -12.80 6.40
N SER A 129 -5.46 -13.73 6.20
CA SER A 129 -6.91 -13.52 6.44
C SER A 129 -7.46 -12.33 5.65
N ILE A 130 -7.25 -12.32 4.34
CA ILE A 130 -7.74 -11.28 3.43
C ILE A 130 -8.96 -11.79 2.68
N VAL A 131 -10.10 -11.09 2.73
CA VAL A 131 -11.31 -11.58 2.04
C VAL A 131 -11.17 -11.39 0.53
N SER A 132 -10.71 -10.23 0.07
CA SER A 132 -10.45 -9.97 -1.34
C SER A 132 -9.20 -9.12 -1.52
N MET A 133 -8.31 -9.58 -2.39
CA MET A 133 -7.12 -8.87 -2.83
C MET A 133 -7.16 -8.70 -4.35
N SER A 134 -6.94 -7.48 -4.81
CA SER A 134 -6.83 -7.15 -6.24
C SER A 134 -5.54 -6.38 -6.49
N LEU A 135 -4.77 -6.83 -7.47
CA LEU A 135 -3.65 -6.13 -8.06
C LEU A 135 -3.97 -5.93 -9.54
N SER A 136 -4.26 -4.70 -9.96
CA SER A 136 -4.61 -4.40 -11.36
C SER A 136 -3.87 -3.21 -11.94
N ASP A 137 -3.68 -3.18 -13.27
CA ASP A 137 -3.10 -2.02 -13.96
C ASP A 137 -1.69 -1.68 -13.46
N LEU A 138 -0.84 -2.70 -13.37
CA LEU A 138 0.53 -2.61 -12.89
C LEU A 138 1.50 -2.55 -14.07
N PHE A 139 2.25 -1.45 -14.18
CA PHE A 139 3.13 -1.19 -15.32
C PHE A 139 4.57 -0.85 -14.93
N SER A 140 5.54 -1.48 -15.60
CA SER A 140 6.98 -1.21 -15.42
C SER A 140 7.44 -1.39 -13.97
N ILE A 141 7.32 -2.63 -13.46
CA ILE A 141 7.77 -3.01 -12.12
C ILE A 141 9.05 -3.84 -12.26
N THR A 142 10.19 -3.30 -11.81
CA THR A 142 11.50 -3.97 -12.01
C THR A 142 11.71 -5.20 -11.11
N SER A 143 10.93 -5.38 -10.06
CA SER A 143 10.84 -6.67 -9.37
C SER A 143 9.60 -6.70 -8.51
N MET A 144 8.85 -7.79 -8.59
CA MET A 144 7.67 -8.04 -7.77
C MET A 144 7.85 -9.35 -7.01
N ASN A 145 7.62 -9.31 -5.71
CA ASN A 145 7.57 -10.49 -4.86
C ASN A 145 6.23 -10.53 -4.11
N LEU A 146 5.56 -11.68 -4.15
CA LEU A 146 4.47 -12.03 -3.27
C LEU A 146 4.84 -13.32 -2.54
N SER A 147 5.10 -13.23 -1.24
CA SER A 147 5.51 -14.36 -0.41
C SER A 147 4.72 -14.45 0.90
N ASP A 148 4.57 -15.65 1.45
CA ASP A 148 3.95 -15.84 2.78
C ASP A 148 2.50 -15.35 2.85
N LEU A 149 1.73 -15.60 1.78
CA LEU A 149 0.32 -15.25 1.67
C LEU A 149 -0.54 -16.43 2.14
N CYS A 150 -1.40 -16.21 3.14
CA CYS A 150 -2.27 -17.26 3.64
C CYS A 150 -3.74 -16.84 3.86
N SER A 151 -4.67 -17.75 3.61
CA SER A 151 -6.11 -17.56 3.86
C SER A 151 -6.67 -16.32 3.13
N ILE A 152 -6.44 -16.26 1.82
CA ILE A 152 -6.95 -15.20 0.96
C ILE A 152 -8.17 -15.73 0.21
N ALA A 153 -9.37 -15.26 0.56
CA ALA A 153 -10.62 -15.83 0.02
C ALA A 153 -10.89 -15.44 -1.44
N SER A 154 -10.19 -14.45 -1.99
CA SER A 154 -10.12 -14.22 -3.43
C SER A 154 -8.92 -13.34 -3.74
N MET A 155 -8.15 -13.75 -4.75
CA MET A 155 -7.04 -12.98 -5.28
C MET A 155 -7.23 -12.78 -6.78
N ASN A 156 -7.09 -11.56 -7.26
CA ASN A 156 -7.12 -11.21 -8.67
C ASN A 156 -5.85 -10.45 -9.06
N LEU A 157 -5.18 -10.90 -10.11
CA LEU A 157 -4.09 -10.18 -10.75
C LEU A 157 -4.48 -9.98 -12.22
N SER A 158 -4.67 -8.73 -12.62
CA SER A 158 -5.08 -8.38 -13.99
C SER A 158 -4.29 -7.22 -14.57
N ASP A 159 -4.03 -7.21 -15.86
CA ASP A 159 -3.40 -6.06 -16.55
C ASP A 159 -1.99 -5.75 -16.00
N LEU A 160 -1.16 -6.80 -15.88
CA LEU A 160 0.23 -6.71 -15.40
C LEU A 160 1.17 -6.66 -16.61
N CYS A 161 1.88 -5.56 -16.78
CA CYS A 161 2.76 -5.35 -17.92
C CYS A 161 4.17 -4.90 -17.52
N SER A 162 5.18 -5.51 -18.14
CA SER A 162 6.60 -5.19 -17.91
C SER A 162 7.02 -5.38 -16.45
N ILE A 163 6.69 -6.55 -15.88
CA ILE A 163 7.06 -6.94 -14.51
C ILE A 163 8.10 -8.05 -14.58
N THR A 164 9.34 -7.80 -14.12
CA THR A 164 10.42 -8.79 -14.20
C THR A 164 11.53 -8.62 -13.17
N PRO A 165 11.77 -9.60 -12.27
CA PRO A 165 11.02 -10.85 -12.11
C PRO A 165 9.70 -10.65 -11.37
N MET A 166 8.76 -11.58 -11.57
CA MET A 166 7.60 -11.77 -10.70
C MET A 166 7.75 -13.09 -9.95
N ASN A 167 7.93 -13.01 -8.64
CA ASN A 167 8.12 -14.17 -7.76
C ASN A 167 6.88 -14.41 -6.91
N LEU A 168 6.46 -15.68 -6.84
CA LEU A 168 5.34 -16.17 -6.05
C LEU A 168 5.84 -17.34 -5.20
N SER A 169 5.88 -17.20 -3.87
CA SER A 169 6.27 -18.28 -2.96
C SER A 169 5.37 -18.37 -1.74
N ASP A 170 5.34 -19.54 -1.10
CA ASP A 170 4.68 -19.73 0.20
C ASP A 170 3.20 -19.29 0.24
N LEU A 171 2.47 -19.64 -0.83
CA LEU A 171 1.05 -19.33 -1.00
C LEU A 171 0.16 -20.45 -0.47
N TYR A 172 -0.69 -20.17 0.54
CA TYR A 172 -1.54 -21.16 1.20
C TYR A 172 -3.01 -20.74 1.26
N SER A 173 -3.93 -21.62 0.87
CA SER A 173 -5.39 -21.38 0.94
C SER A 173 -5.82 -20.07 0.27
N ILE A 174 -5.43 -19.89 -0.99
CA ILE A 174 -5.85 -18.78 -1.84
C ILE A 174 -6.85 -19.31 -2.88
N THR A 175 -8.13 -19.02 -2.72
CA THR A 175 -9.18 -19.59 -3.59
C THR A 175 -10.39 -18.66 -3.75
N PRO A 176 -10.69 -18.15 -4.97
CA PRO A 176 -9.96 -18.34 -6.22
C PRO A 176 -8.71 -17.44 -6.32
N MET A 177 -7.74 -17.86 -7.14
CA MET A 177 -6.67 -17.01 -7.66
C MET A 177 -6.88 -16.86 -9.17
N ASN A 178 -7.20 -15.65 -9.60
CA ASN A 178 -7.47 -15.31 -11.00
C ASN A 178 -6.29 -14.52 -11.57
N LEU A 179 -5.84 -14.91 -12.75
CA LEU A 179 -4.71 -14.32 -13.47
C LEU A 179 -5.17 -13.99 -14.90
N THR A 180 -5.26 -12.71 -15.25
CA THR A 180 -5.68 -12.26 -16.59
C THR A 180 -4.74 -11.18 -17.14
N ASP A 181 -4.57 -11.13 -18.46
CA ASP A 181 -3.82 -10.05 -19.14
C ASP A 181 -2.41 -9.79 -18.56
N LEU A 182 -1.64 -10.87 -18.41
CA LEU A 182 -0.25 -10.83 -17.92
C LEU A 182 0.74 -10.78 -19.10
N SER A 183 1.43 -9.65 -19.27
CA SER A 183 2.54 -9.49 -20.22
C SER A 183 3.85 -9.21 -19.47
N LEU A 184 4.43 -10.28 -18.90
CA LEU A 184 5.73 -10.27 -18.25
C LEU A 184 6.85 -10.23 -19.32
N LEU A 185 8.01 -9.64 -19.03
CA LEU A 185 9.19 -9.86 -19.89
C LEU A 185 9.85 -11.19 -19.49
N ASP A 186 10.47 -11.89 -20.43
CA ASP A 186 11.26 -13.10 -20.17
C ASP A 186 12.67 -12.77 -19.65
#